data_AF-A0A972N4D3-F1
#
_entry.id   AF-A0A972N4D3-F1
#
_cell.length_a   1.000
_cell.length_b   1.000
_cell.length_c   1.000
_cell.angle_alpha   90.00
_cell.angle_beta   90.00
_cell.angle_gamma   90.00
#
_symmetry.space_group_name_H-M   'P 1'
#
loop_
_entity.id
_entity.type
_entity.pdbx_description
1 polymer ?
#
loop_
_entity_poly.entity_id
_entity_poly.type
_entity_poly.pdbx_seq_one_letter_code
_entity_poly.pdbx_strand_id
1 'polypeptide(L)'
;AESLVGKYLSKSQKELRELIKRIFIWGFGLGGVFSIAIFLFPQNILSFFTNNEKVLQIALGYMIYTILAPLINSFSYLWDGIYLGASRAKALRNSMLIAVFLIYLPLYFLTRSYLGGDSLWIAMVIFMVARGFLLFIQAEREIFSIGYVKNA
;
A
#
# COMPACT_ATOMS: atom_id res chain seq x y z
N ALA A 1 5.90 2.99 11.97
CA ALA A 1 6.90 2.11 11.33
C ALA A 1 8.27 2.77 11.28
N GLU A 2 8.38 3.96 10.71
CA GLU A 2 9.63 4.68 10.42
C GLU A 2 10.61 4.80 11.61
N SER A 3 10.21 5.44 12.72
CA SER A 3 11.06 5.60 13.91
C SER A 3 11.46 4.26 14.55
N LEU A 4 10.56 3.28 14.56
CA LEU A 4 10.83 1.95 15.14
C LEU A 4 11.83 1.16 14.29
N VAL A 5 11.71 1.21 12.97
CA VAL A 5 12.65 0.53 12.06
C VAL A 5 14.05 1.13 12.18
N GLY A 6 14.17 2.47 12.21
CA GLY A 6 15.45 3.15 12.43
C GLY A 6 16.19 2.65 13.68
N LYS A 7 15.46 2.44 14.79
CA LYS A 7 16.01 1.93 16.05
C LYS A 7 16.42 0.45 15.99
N TYR A 8 15.70 -0.39 15.25
CA TYR A 8 15.92 -1.85 15.20
C TYR A 8 16.89 -2.29 14.10
N LEU A 9 17.25 -1.42 13.16
CA LEU A 9 18.25 -1.71 12.13
C LEU A 9 19.65 -2.01 12.67
N SER A 10 19.99 -1.47 13.84
CA SER A 10 21.30 -1.72 14.51
C SER A 10 21.26 -2.92 15.47
N LYS A 11 20.12 -3.63 15.55
CA LYS A 11 19.94 -4.81 16.38
C LYS A 11 20.05 -6.10 15.56
N SER A 12 19.67 -7.24 16.16
CA SER A 12 19.64 -8.53 15.48
C SER A 12 18.61 -8.58 14.35
N GLN A 13 18.91 -9.31 13.27
CA GLN A 13 17.96 -9.54 12.18
C GLN A 13 16.65 -10.19 12.66
N LYS A 14 16.74 -11.08 13.66
CA LYS A 14 15.57 -11.74 14.24
C LYS A 14 14.60 -10.73 14.85
N GLU A 15 15.11 -9.77 15.64
CA GLU A 15 14.29 -8.71 16.23
C GLU A 15 13.67 -7.81 15.15
N LEU A 16 14.41 -7.48 14.10
CA LEU A 16 13.89 -6.68 12.99
C LEU A 16 12.75 -7.39 12.24
N ARG A 17 12.89 -8.69 11.96
CA ARG A 17 11.82 -9.50 11.34
C ARG A 17 10.57 -9.57 12.22
N GLU A 18 10.74 -9.76 13.53
CA GLU A 18 9.61 -9.77 14.47
C GLU A 18 8.91 -8.40 14.58
N LEU A 19 9.67 -7.30 14.56
CA LEU A 19 9.10 -5.95 14.50
C LEU A 19 8.28 -5.76 13.22
N ILE A 20 8.83 -6.13 12.06
CA ILE A 20 8.15 -5.99 10.77
C ILE A 20 6.85 -6.80 10.76
N LYS A 21 6.86 -8.05 11.25
CA LYS A 21 5.64 -8.86 11.39
C LYS A 21 4.58 -8.15 12.24
N ARG A 22 4.97 -7.57 13.39
CA ARG A 22 4.04 -6.82 14.26
C ARG A 22 3.47 -5.59 13.57
N ILE A 23 4.30 -4.86 12.83
CA ILE A 23 3.86 -3.70 12.02
C ILE A 23 2.81 -4.14 10.99
N PHE A 24 3.01 -5.28 10.32
CA PHE A 24 2.03 -5.83 9.38
C PHE A 24 0.73 -6.29 10.05
N ILE A 25 0.81 -6.99 11.18
CA ILE A 25 -0.38 -7.44 11.93
C ILE A 25 -1.24 -6.24 12.33
N TRP A 26 -0.63 -5.21 12.92
CA TRP A 26 -1.37 -4.01 13.32
C TRP A 26 -1.89 -3.21 12.13
N GLY A 27 -1.08 -3.06 11.08
CA GLY A 27 -1.48 -2.32 9.89
C GLY A 27 -2.66 -2.97 9.16
N PHE A 28 -2.61 -4.29 8.94
CA PHE A 28 -3.74 -5.01 8.35
C PHE A 28 -4.95 -5.10 9.30
N GLY A 29 -4.73 -5.23 10.61
CA GLY A 29 -5.81 -5.19 11.60
C GLY A 29 -6.60 -3.88 11.54
N LEU A 30 -5.89 -2.74 11.56
CA LEU A 30 -6.51 -1.43 11.42
C LEU A 30 -7.15 -1.24 10.04
N GLY A 31 -6.46 -1.66 8.96
CA GLY A 31 -7.01 -1.64 7.62
C GLY A 31 -8.33 -2.41 7.52
N GLY A 32 -8.41 -3.60 8.12
CA GLY A 32 -9.62 -4.40 8.17
C GLY A 32 -10.76 -3.70 8.93
N VAL A 33 -10.46 -3.08 10.07
CA VAL A 33 -11.47 -2.28 10.82
C VAL A 33 -12.02 -1.14 9.96
N PHE A 34 -11.16 -0.39 9.26
CA PHE A 34 -11.62 0.67 8.35
C PHE A 34 -12.42 0.13 7.17
N SER A 35 -11.98 -0.97 6.55
CA SER A 35 -12.72 -1.63 5.47
C SER A 35 -14.11 -2.07 5.92
N ILE A 36 -14.24 -2.66 7.11
CA ILE A 36 -15.53 -3.07 7.68
C ILE A 36 -16.41 -1.84 7.96
N ALA A 37 -15.85 -0.77 8.55
CA ALA A 37 -16.61 0.46 8.79
C ALA A 37 -17.15 1.07 7.49
N ILE A 38 -16.33 1.09 6.43
CA ILE A 38 -16.72 1.58 5.11
C ILE A 38 -17.81 0.69 4.49
N PHE A 39 -17.69 -0.62 4.66
CA PHE A 39 -18.68 -1.58 4.16
C PHE A 39 -20.04 -1.46 4.87
N LEU A 40 -20.05 -1.21 6.18
CA LEU A 40 -21.29 -1.09 6.96
C LEU A 40 -22.01 0.24 6.75
N PHE A 41 -21.28 1.33 6.49
CA PHE A 41 -21.83 2.68 6.43
C PHE A 41 -21.46 3.44 5.14
N PRO A 42 -21.60 2.87 3.92
CA PRO A 42 -21.06 3.46 2.71
C PRO A 42 -21.75 4.78 2.34
N GLN A 43 -23.07 4.84 2.45
CA GLN A 43 -23.86 6.05 2.14
C GLN A 43 -23.59 7.17 3.14
N ASN A 44 -23.56 6.85 4.44
CA ASN A 44 -23.26 7.85 5.47
C ASN A 44 -21.89 8.47 5.25
N ILE A 45 -20.88 7.65 4.98
CA ILE A 45 -19.52 8.12 4.70
C ILE A 45 -19.51 9.02 3.47
N LEU A 46 -20.11 8.61 2.36
CA LEU A 46 -20.13 9.40 1.13
C LEU A 46 -20.92 10.71 1.27
N SER A 47 -22.01 10.71 2.05
CA SER A 47 -22.83 11.90 2.29
C SER A 47 -22.09 13.01 3.05
N PHE A 48 -21.01 12.68 3.79
CA PHE A 48 -20.12 13.69 4.36
C PHE A 48 -19.31 14.45 3.31
N PHE A 49 -19.04 13.83 2.15
CA PHE A 49 -18.23 14.43 1.08
C PHE A 49 -19.07 15.19 0.06
N THR A 50 -20.33 14.81 -0.13
CA THR A 50 -21.20 15.41 -1.15
C THR A 50 -22.67 15.28 -0.80
N ASN A 51 -23.42 16.35 -1.08
CA ASN A 51 -24.88 16.38 -1.02
C ASN A 51 -25.52 16.20 -2.40
N ASN A 52 -24.72 16.07 -3.47
CA ASN A 52 -25.23 15.89 -4.82
C ASN A 52 -25.58 14.43 -5.07
N GLU A 53 -26.88 14.13 -5.21
CA GLU A 53 -27.39 12.78 -5.41
C GLU A 53 -26.78 12.06 -6.62
N LYS A 54 -26.54 12.77 -7.74
CA LYS A 54 -25.94 12.16 -8.93
C LYS A 54 -24.52 11.69 -8.66
N VAL A 55 -23.73 12.48 -7.93
CA VAL A 55 -22.36 12.12 -7.56
C VAL A 55 -22.37 10.98 -6.56
N LEU A 56 -23.30 11.01 -5.60
CA LEU A 56 -23.45 9.95 -4.60
C LEU A 56 -23.74 8.59 -5.25
N GLN A 57 -24.67 8.53 -6.20
CA GLN A 57 -25.02 7.29 -6.91
C GLN A 57 -23.84 6.73 -7.71
N ILE A 58 -23.09 7.61 -8.41
CA ILE A 58 -21.87 7.20 -9.13
C ILE A 58 -20.82 6.67 -8.14
N ALA A 59 -20.58 7.37 -7.03
CA ALA A 59 -19.58 6.98 -6.04
C ALA A 59 -19.92 5.64 -5.36
N LEU A 60 -21.19 5.38 -5.08
CA LEU A 60 -21.66 4.09 -4.56
C LEU A 60 -21.33 2.94 -5.52
N GLY A 61 -21.39 3.16 -6.84
CA GLY A 61 -20.98 2.18 -7.84
C GLY A 61 -19.51 1.76 -7.73
N TYR A 62 -18.64 2.63 -7.23
CA TYR A 62 -17.21 2.36 -7.05
C TYR A 62 -16.83 1.95 -5.62
N MET A 63 -17.81 1.73 -4.74
CA MET A 63 -17.55 1.57 -3.31
C MET A 63 -16.74 0.32 -2.97
N ILE A 64 -16.81 -0.72 -3.81
CA ILE A 64 -16.01 -1.94 -3.65
C ILE A 64 -14.51 -1.63 -3.59
N TYR A 65 -14.03 -0.70 -4.43
CA TYR A 65 -12.61 -0.32 -4.44
C TYR A 65 -12.24 0.44 -3.16
N THR A 66 -13.12 1.34 -2.70
CA THR A 66 -12.93 2.09 -1.45
C THR A 66 -12.93 1.17 -0.23
N ILE A 67 -13.77 0.13 -0.22
CA ILE A 67 -13.80 -0.88 0.85
C ILE A 67 -12.49 -1.67 0.88
N LEU A 68 -11.93 -2.03 -0.28
CA LEU A 68 -10.68 -2.78 -0.37
C LEU A 68 -9.43 -1.93 -0.15
N ALA A 69 -9.52 -0.62 -0.40
CA ALA A 69 -8.38 0.29 -0.38
C ALA A 69 -7.61 0.29 0.96
N PRO A 70 -8.23 0.33 2.16
CA PRO A 70 -7.49 0.27 3.42
C PRO A 70 -6.60 -0.96 3.54
N LEU A 71 -7.05 -2.14 3.11
CA LEU A 71 -6.26 -3.37 3.17
C LEU A 71 -5.12 -3.35 2.15
N ILE A 72 -5.44 -3.02 0.90
CA ILE A 72 -4.48 -3.07 -0.22
C ILE A 72 -3.40 -1.99 -0.04
N ASN A 73 -3.81 -0.77 0.30
CA ASN A 73 -2.89 0.34 0.46
C ASN A 73 -2.03 0.18 1.71
N SER A 74 -2.55 -0.41 2.79
CA SER A 74 -1.77 -0.70 3.99
C SER A 74 -0.54 -1.53 3.65
N PHE A 75 -0.67 -2.55 2.80
CA PHE A 75 0.48 -3.36 2.40
C PHE A 75 1.62 -2.52 1.81
N SER A 76 1.32 -1.63 0.86
CA SER A 76 2.35 -0.79 0.23
C SER A 76 2.87 0.29 1.17
N TYR A 77 2.01 0.95 1.95
CA TYR A 77 2.42 2.03 2.84
C TYR A 77 3.23 1.55 4.05
N LEU A 78 2.99 0.34 4.55
CA LEU A 78 3.81 -0.25 5.61
C LEU A 78 5.23 -0.49 5.11
N TRP A 79 5.39 -1.01 3.89
CA TRP A 79 6.70 -1.12 3.25
C TRP A 79 7.33 0.25 3.02
N ASP A 80 6.56 1.24 2.55
CA ASP A 80 7.07 2.59 2.35
C ASP A 80 7.66 3.16 3.66
N GLY A 81 6.94 3.02 4.78
CA GLY A 81 7.42 3.46 6.10
C GLY A 81 8.63 2.67 6.62
N ILE A 82 8.76 1.38 6.28
CA ILE A 82 9.94 0.57 6.62
C ILE A 82 11.18 1.07 5.86
N TYR A 83 11.05 1.25 4.55
CA TYR A 83 12.16 1.71 3.70
C TYR A 83 12.55 3.17 3.99
N LEU A 84 11.57 4.02 4.28
CA LEU A 84 11.82 5.40 4.68
C LEU A 84 12.58 5.44 6.01
N GLY A 85 12.16 4.64 6.99
CA GLY A 85 12.87 4.49 8.28
C GLY A 85 14.28 3.90 8.14
N ALA A 86 14.52 3.13 7.09
CA ALA A 86 15.84 2.62 6.71
C ALA A 86 16.63 3.57 5.80
N SER A 87 16.11 4.77 5.51
CA SER A 87 16.73 5.76 4.61
C SER A 87 17.03 5.22 3.20
N ARG A 88 16.25 4.26 2.71
CA ARG A 88 16.41 3.59 1.40
C ARG A 88 15.57 4.25 0.30
N ALA A 89 15.74 5.56 0.12
CA ALA A 89 14.97 6.35 -0.85
C ALA A 89 15.12 5.88 -2.31
N LYS A 90 16.29 5.35 -2.69
CA LYS A 90 16.54 4.84 -4.06
C LYS A 90 15.63 3.65 -4.40
N ALA A 91 15.46 2.71 -3.47
CA ALA A 91 14.62 1.54 -3.66
C ALA A 91 13.13 1.92 -3.74
N LEU A 92 12.69 2.86 -2.90
CA LEU A 92 11.34 3.43 -2.96
C LEU A 92 11.04 4.05 -4.33
N ARG A 93 11.90 4.96 -4.77
CA ARG A 93 11.75 5.64 -6.07
C ARG A 93 11.72 4.64 -7.22
N ASN A 94 12.66 3.70 -7.27
CA ASN A 94 12.74 2.74 -8.36
C ASN A 94 11.50 1.84 -8.40
N SER A 95 11.00 1.38 -7.25
CA SER A 95 9.79 0.56 -7.17
C SER A 95 8.56 1.32 -7.64
N MET A 96 8.45 2.61 -7.28
CA MET A 96 7.37 3.48 -7.75
C MET A 96 7.41 3.67 -9.26
N LEU A 97 8.59 3.98 -9.84
CA LEU A 97 8.74 4.16 -11.28
C LEU A 97 8.40 2.88 -12.05
N ILE A 98 8.91 1.73 -11.61
CA ILE A 98 8.59 0.43 -12.20
C ILE A 98 7.08 0.18 -12.16
N ALA A 99 6.44 0.37 -11.00
CA ALA A 99 5.01 0.14 -10.86
C ALA A 99 4.18 1.13 -11.71
N VAL A 100 4.59 2.39 -11.85
CA VAL A 100 3.87 3.36 -12.70
C VAL A 100 4.00 2.99 -14.17
N PHE A 101 5.23 2.85 -14.67
CA PHE A 101 5.49 2.72 -16.11
C PHE A 101 5.21 1.33 -16.66
N LEU A 102 5.40 0.27 -15.86
CA LEU A 102 5.21 -1.10 -16.33
C LEU A 102 3.87 -1.70 -15.93
N ILE A 103 3.19 -1.16 -14.92
CA ILE A 103 1.93 -1.73 -14.41
C ILE A 103 0.77 -0.75 -14.59
N TYR A 104 0.80 0.41 -13.92
CA TYR A 104 -0.34 1.34 -13.91
C TYR A 104 -0.70 1.87 -15.30
N LEU A 105 0.27 2.49 -16.00
CA LEU A 105 -0.01 3.12 -17.30
C LEU A 105 -0.42 2.09 -18.36
N PRO A 106 0.31 0.97 -18.57
CA PRO A 106 -0.11 -0.03 -19.55
C PRO A 106 -1.49 -0.59 -19.23
N LEU A 107 -1.75 -0.96 -17.97
CA LEU A 107 -3.03 -1.54 -17.57
C LEU A 107 -4.19 -0.57 -17.78
N TYR A 108 -4.02 0.70 -17.42
CA TYR A 108 -5.05 1.71 -17.64
C TYR A 108 -5.33 1.91 -19.12
N PHE A 109 -4.31 2.14 -19.95
CA PHE A 109 -4.51 2.42 -21.38
C PHE A 109 -5.06 1.22 -22.15
N LEU A 110 -4.70 -0.01 -21.76
CA LEU A 110 -5.22 -1.23 -22.38
C LEU A 110 -6.68 -1.53 -21.98
N THR A 111 -7.09 -1.17 -20.76
CA THR A 111 -8.42 -1.53 -20.26
C THR A 111 -9.46 -0.42 -20.41
N ARG A 112 -9.05 0.85 -20.55
CA ARG A 112 -9.97 2.02 -20.54
C ARG A 112 -11.10 1.96 -21.58
N SER A 113 -10.86 1.33 -22.73
CA SER A 113 -11.86 1.18 -23.80
C SER A 113 -12.95 0.16 -23.45
N TYR A 114 -12.66 -0.77 -22.53
CA TYR A 114 -13.55 -1.89 -22.20
C TYR A 114 -14.26 -1.70 -20.85
N LEU A 115 -13.58 -1.14 -19.85
CA LEU A 115 -14.09 -1.05 -18.47
C LEU A 115 -14.40 0.38 -18.01
N GLY A 116 -14.15 1.39 -18.84
CA GLY A 116 -14.47 2.79 -18.52
C GLY A 116 -13.83 3.26 -17.21
N GLY A 117 -14.66 3.68 -16.24
CA GLY A 117 -14.18 4.16 -14.94
C GLY A 117 -13.54 3.08 -14.06
N ASP A 118 -13.96 1.82 -14.19
CA ASP A 118 -13.38 0.70 -13.44
C ASP A 118 -11.90 0.48 -13.79
N SER A 119 -11.50 0.78 -15.03
CA SER A 119 -10.09 0.72 -15.45
C SER A 119 -9.17 1.51 -14.56
N LEU A 120 -9.60 2.70 -14.11
CA LEU A 120 -8.79 3.56 -13.25
C LEU A 120 -8.59 2.91 -11.88
N TRP A 121 -9.69 2.43 -11.29
CA TRP A 121 -9.67 1.83 -9.96
C TRP A 121 -8.90 0.50 -9.93
N ILE A 122 -9.13 -0.36 -10.92
CA ILE A 122 -8.40 -1.62 -11.07
C ILE A 122 -6.92 -1.36 -11.28
N ALA A 123 -6.56 -0.41 -12.16
CA ALA A 123 -5.16 -0.03 -12.37
C ALA A 123 -4.51 0.48 -11.08
N MET A 124 -5.22 1.30 -10.31
CA MET A 124 -4.74 1.84 -9.05
C MET A 124 -4.55 0.76 -7.98
N VAL A 125 -5.49 -0.18 -7.87
CA VAL A 125 -5.41 -1.32 -6.94
C VAL A 125 -4.21 -2.19 -7.28
N ILE A 126 -4.07 -2.60 -8.55
CA ILE A 126 -2.97 -3.45 -9.00
C ILE A 126 -1.63 -2.73 -8.86
N PHE A 127 -1.59 -1.42 -9.12
CA PHE A 127 -0.42 -0.58 -8.89
C PHE A 127 0.03 -0.60 -7.41
N MET A 128 -0.90 -0.45 -6.47
CA MET A 128 -0.60 -0.47 -5.04
C MET A 128 -0.07 -1.83 -4.59
N VAL A 129 -0.69 -2.92 -5.04
CA VAL A 129 -0.20 -4.28 -4.76
C VAL A 129 1.19 -4.48 -5.35
N ALA A 130 1.40 -4.13 -6.62
CA ALA A 130 2.67 -4.29 -7.30
C ALA A 130 3.79 -3.50 -6.61
N ARG A 131 3.54 -2.25 -6.21
CA ARG A 131 4.53 -1.43 -5.49
C ARG A 131 4.94 -2.07 -4.16
N GLY A 132 3.96 -2.49 -3.35
CA GLY A 132 4.23 -3.19 -2.10
C GLY A 132 5.00 -4.49 -2.32
N PHE A 133 4.69 -5.23 -3.39
CA PHE A 133 5.33 -6.50 -3.70
C PHE A 133 6.78 -6.33 -4.20
N LEU A 134 7.05 -5.31 -5.02
CA LEU A 134 8.41 -4.96 -5.44
C LEU A 134 9.29 -4.61 -4.24
N LEU A 135 8.76 -3.86 -3.26
CA LEU A 135 9.48 -3.54 -2.02
C LEU A 135 9.67 -4.78 -1.13
N PHE A 136 8.67 -5.65 -1.07
CA PHE A 136 8.77 -6.94 -0.37
C PHE A 136 9.92 -7.80 -0.92
N ILE A 137 10.01 -7.96 -2.24
CA ILE A 137 11.10 -8.72 -2.90
C ILE A 137 12.46 -8.10 -2.58
N GLN A 138 12.57 -6.78 -2.67
CA GLN A 138 13.82 -6.07 -2.40
C GLN A 138 14.19 -6.04 -0.92
N ALA A 139 13.27 -6.37 0.01
CA ALA A 139 13.49 -6.20 1.44
C ALA A 139 14.64 -7.07 1.97
N GLU A 140 14.81 -8.28 1.44
CA GLU A 140 15.92 -9.16 1.81
C GLU A 140 17.28 -8.51 1.52
N ARG A 141 17.40 -7.87 0.35
CA ARG A 141 18.62 -7.20 -0.08
C ARG A 141 18.81 -5.84 0.58
N GLU A 142 17.77 -5.02 0.71
CA GLU A 142 17.89 -3.61 1.09
C GLU A 142 17.74 -3.36 2.59
N ILE A 143 17.03 -4.24 3.30
CA ILE A 143 16.70 -4.10 4.72
C ILE A 143 17.46 -5.13 5.57
N PHE A 144 17.39 -6.42 5.23
CA PHE A 144 17.95 -7.47 6.08
C PHE A 144 19.46 -7.66 5.91
N SER A 145 20.02 -7.45 4.72
CA SER A 145 21.47 -7.57 4.47
C SER A 145 22.35 -6.60 5.27
N ILE A 146 21.77 -5.50 5.80
CA ILE A 146 22.48 -4.45 6.54
C ILE A 146 23.18 -5.01 7.80
N GLY A 147 22.55 -5.99 8.47
CA GLY A 147 23.10 -6.59 9.68
C GLY A 147 24.42 -7.37 9.46
N TYR A 148 24.77 -7.68 8.21
CA TYR A 148 25.99 -8.41 7.87
C TYR A 148 27.24 -7.51 7.79
N VAL A 149 27.08 -6.24 7.40
CA VAL A 149 28.22 -5.33 7.15
C VAL A 149 28.72 -4.64 8.42
N LYS A 150 27.91 -4.57 9.48
CA LYS A 150 28.32 -3.99 10.77
C LYS A 150 28.98 -4.97 11.74
N ASN A 151 28.95 -6.27 11.42
CA ASN A 151 29.48 -7.36 12.26
C ASN A 151 30.58 -8.19 11.57
N ALA A 152 31.07 -7.74 10.40
CA ALA A 152 32.24 -8.27 9.71
C ALA A 152 33.32 -7.19 9.70
#